data_AF-A0A482RLY5-F1
#
_entry.id   AF-A0A482RLY5-F1
#
_cell.length_a   1.000
_cell.length_b   1.000
_cell.length_c   1.000
_cell.angle_alpha   90.00
_cell.angle_beta   90.00
_cell.angle_gamma   90.00
#
_symmetry.space_group_name_H-M   'P 1'
#
loop_
_entity.id
_entity.type
_entity.pdbx_description
1 polymer ?
#
loop_
_entity_poly.entity_id
_entity_poly.type
_entity_poly.pdbx_seq_one_letter_code
_entity_poly.pdbx_strand_id
1 'polypeptide(L)'
;MNVGQNDLRARDLLAASLVLPLLLQPSTGFSPDASNLPDNSGAAWNPVGRDLLSIRYRFPMVTVEADAGADLLSRAYENAAGAFQSYPMHAVNMLFYMGPDSLTSSTCLTDSSCLPLGGQSVWSSVGRLARAGGNVGATQKPIVLAAVGMDARSLFHPTAFGANTAASGLVAMLAAADALANSDILAADLPFQARARPRSTVMTHA
;
A
#
# COMPACT_ATOMS: atom_id res chain seq x y z
N MET A 1 -23.51 -13.86 15.73
CA MET A 1 -23.16 -12.91 16.80
C MET A 1 -23.18 -11.52 16.20
N ASN A 2 -24.19 -10.72 16.54
CA ASN A 2 -24.31 -9.34 16.07
C ASN A 2 -23.32 -8.48 16.86
N VAL A 3 -22.21 -8.09 16.24
CA VAL A 3 -21.38 -7.01 16.76
C VAL A 3 -22.20 -5.74 16.53
N GLY A 4 -22.79 -5.21 17.61
CA GLY A 4 -23.65 -4.05 17.57
C GLY A 4 -22.96 -2.88 16.88
N GLN A 5 -23.64 -2.30 15.89
CA GLN A 5 -23.32 -0.96 15.41
C GLN A 5 -23.65 0.03 16.52
N ASN A 6 -22.75 0.14 17.50
CA ASN A 6 -22.84 1.20 18.48
C ASN A 6 -22.47 2.50 17.78
N ASP A 7 -23.42 3.44 17.77
CA ASP A 7 -23.16 4.83 17.39
C ASP A 7 -22.01 5.35 18.25
N LEU A 8 -20.90 5.71 17.62
CA LEU A 8 -19.71 6.23 18.29
C LEU A 8 -19.91 7.67 18.79
N ARG A 9 -21.13 8.23 18.65
CA ARG A 9 -21.57 9.47 19.31
C ARG A 9 -21.86 9.20 20.79
N ALA A 10 -20.84 8.82 21.54
CA ALA A 10 -20.89 8.81 23.00
C ALA A 10 -20.85 10.26 23.54
N ARG A 11 -21.39 10.48 24.75
CA ARG A 11 -21.24 11.77 25.45
C ARG A 11 -19.79 12.03 25.89
N ASP A 12 -18.99 10.97 25.95
CA ASP A 12 -17.60 10.99 26.37
C ASP A 12 -16.65 10.98 25.17
N LEU A 13 -15.47 11.58 25.36
CA LEU A 13 -14.41 11.62 24.34
C LEU A 13 -13.80 10.23 24.16
N LEU A 14 -13.77 9.73 22.92
CA LEU A 14 -13.04 8.52 22.56
C LEU A 14 -11.52 8.78 22.66
N ALA A 15 -10.84 8.03 23.52
CA ALA A 15 -9.39 8.16 23.74
C ALA A 15 -8.54 7.49 22.65
N ALA A 16 -8.98 6.35 22.12
CA ALA A 16 -8.27 5.59 21.09
C ALA A 16 -9.19 4.54 20.43
N SER A 17 -8.77 3.99 19.28
CA SER A 17 -9.42 2.85 18.64
C SER A 17 -8.43 1.72 18.35
N LEU A 18 -8.83 0.51 18.70
CA LEU A 18 -8.09 -0.72 18.39
C LEU A 18 -8.81 -1.46 17.26
N VAL A 19 -8.10 -1.72 16.16
CA VAL A 19 -8.64 -2.49 15.03
C VAL A 19 -7.99 -3.85 15.02
N LEU A 20 -8.81 -4.89 15.21
CA LEU A 20 -8.36 -6.27 15.14
C LEU A 20 -8.61 -6.80 13.72
N PRO A 21 -7.57 -7.23 13.00
CA PRO A 21 -7.72 -7.91 11.72
C PRO A 21 -8.27 -9.32 12.00
N LEU A 22 -9.57 -9.42 12.24
CA LEU A 22 -10.24 -10.70 12.31
C LEU A 22 -10.16 -11.37 10.93
N LEU A 23 -10.01 -12.69 10.90
CA LEU A 23 -9.96 -13.52 9.67
C LEU A 23 -11.22 -13.42 8.79
N LEU A 24 -12.21 -12.63 9.19
CA LEU A 24 -13.43 -12.37 8.45
C LEU A 24 -13.25 -11.11 7.61
N GLN A 25 -12.97 -11.30 6.33
CA GLN A 25 -13.10 -10.21 5.37
C GLN A 25 -14.56 -9.72 5.37
N PRO A 26 -14.80 -8.39 5.28
CA PRO A 26 -16.15 -7.88 5.18
C PRO A 26 -16.87 -8.51 3.98
N SER A 27 -18.14 -8.86 4.16
CA SER A 27 -18.97 -9.50 3.11
C SER A 27 -19.20 -8.60 1.90
N THR A 28 -18.95 -7.29 2.04
CA THR A 28 -18.93 -6.30 0.97
C THR A 28 -17.51 -5.76 0.84
N GLY A 29 -17.05 -5.56 -0.39
CA GLY A 29 -15.73 -4.97 -0.64
C GLY A 29 -15.56 -3.64 0.12
N PHE A 30 -14.36 -3.40 0.64
CA PHE A 30 -14.04 -2.22 1.44
C PHE A 30 -12.74 -1.59 0.94
N SER A 31 -12.76 -0.28 0.71
CA SER A 31 -11.58 0.53 0.46
C SER A 31 -11.56 1.73 1.38
N PRO A 32 -10.47 1.98 2.14
CA PRO A 32 -10.34 3.19 2.94
C PRO A 32 -10.09 4.44 2.07
N ASP A 33 -9.72 4.27 0.81
CA ASP A 33 -9.48 5.37 -0.12
C ASP A 33 -10.79 6.04 -0.61
N ALA A 34 -10.67 7.19 -1.26
CA ALA A 34 -11.78 7.92 -1.86
C ALA A 34 -12.49 7.10 -2.95
N SER A 35 -13.79 7.35 -3.12
CA SER A 35 -14.59 6.63 -4.12
C SER A 35 -14.34 7.11 -5.55
N ASN A 36 -14.02 8.38 -5.70
CA ASN A 36 -13.79 9.04 -6.98
C ASN A 36 -12.38 9.62 -6.99
N LEU A 37 -11.73 9.53 -8.14
CA LEU A 37 -10.55 10.33 -8.42
C LEU A 37 -10.99 11.74 -8.83
N PRO A 38 -10.11 12.76 -8.69
CA PRO A 38 -10.34 14.08 -9.25
C PRO A 38 -10.11 14.08 -10.77
N ASP A 39 -10.70 13.13 -11.50
CA ASP A 39 -10.81 13.16 -12.93
C ASP A 39 -12.23 13.61 -13.27
N ASN A 40 -12.40 14.66 -14.07
CA ASN A 40 -13.71 15.27 -14.37
C ASN A 40 -14.67 14.36 -15.17
N SER A 41 -14.49 13.04 -15.10
CA SER A 41 -15.26 12.00 -15.79
C SER A 41 -16.59 11.67 -15.12
N GLY A 42 -16.76 12.03 -13.84
CA GLY A 42 -17.94 11.68 -13.04
C GLY A 42 -18.07 10.18 -12.75
N ALA A 43 -17.07 9.37 -13.12
CA ALA A 43 -17.06 7.93 -12.90
C ALA A 43 -16.53 7.58 -11.50
N ALA A 44 -17.19 6.64 -10.84
CA ALA A 44 -16.71 6.08 -9.58
C ALA A 44 -15.69 4.96 -9.85
N TRP A 45 -14.41 5.33 -9.98
CA TRP A 45 -13.30 4.38 -10.15
C TRP A 45 -13.15 3.42 -8.97
N ASN A 46 -13.59 3.83 -7.78
CA ASN A 46 -13.58 3.03 -6.57
C ASN A 46 -14.97 3.05 -5.89
N PRO A 47 -15.96 2.31 -6.40
CA PRO A 47 -17.33 2.38 -5.86
C PRO A 47 -17.42 1.91 -4.39
N VAL A 48 -16.44 1.16 -3.90
CA VAL A 48 -16.33 0.70 -2.50
C VAL A 48 -15.48 1.62 -1.62
N GLY A 49 -15.02 2.75 -2.15
CA GLY A 49 -14.29 3.77 -1.40
C GLY A 49 -15.11 4.36 -0.26
N ARG A 50 -14.42 4.77 0.80
CA ARG A 50 -15.00 5.36 2.01
C ARG A 50 -14.33 6.66 2.45
N ASP A 51 -13.28 7.06 1.75
CA ASP A 51 -12.53 8.30 2.01
C ASP A 51 -12.05 8.44 3.46
N LEU A 52 -11.73 7.32 4.10
CA LEU A 52 -11.23 7.30 5.49
C LEU A 52 -9.80 7.82 5.59
N LEU A 53 -9.01 7.73 4.50
CA LEU A 53 -7.63 8.22 4.47
C LEU A 53 -7.52 9.75 4.49
N SER A 54 -8.57 10.47 4.10
CA SER A 54 -8.58 11.94 4.07
C SER A 54 -9.06 12.55 5.40
N ILE A 55 -9.61 11.74 6.29
CA ILE A 55 -10.18 12.20 7.56
C ILE A 55 -9.08 12.47 8.57
N ARG A 56 -9.21 13.60 9.27
CA ARG A 56 -8.38 13.91 10.43
C ARG A 56 -8.98 13.31 11.69
N TYR A 57 -8.27 12.35 12.29
CA TYR A 57 -8.63 11.73 13.56
C TYR A 57 -7.97 12.47 14.72
N ARG A 58 -8.72 12.67 15.82
CA ARG A 58 -8.23 13.29 17.07
C ARG A 58 -7.83 12.27 18.14
N PHE A 59 -7.78 11.00 17.75
CA PHE A 59 -7.40 9.87 18.59
C PHE A 59 -6.55 8.90 17.77
N PRO A 60 -5.60 8.19 18.40
CA PRO A 60 -4.82 7.18 17.71
C PRO A 60 -5.67 5.98 17.35
N MET A 61 -5.39 5.42 16.17
CA MET A 61 -5.93 4.15 15.71
C MET A 61 -4.79 3.19 15.48
N VAL A 62 -4.86 2.00 16.07
CA VAL A 62 -3.79 1.00 16.01
C VAL A 62 -4.36 -0.33 15.55
N THR A 63 -3.67 -0.95 14.61
CA THR A 63 -3.89 -2.35 14.26
C THR A 63 -3.00 -3.23 15.13
N VAL A 64 -3.53 -4.36 15.60
CA VAL A 64 -2.79 -5.32 16.41
C VAL A 64 -2.75 -6.67 15.71
N GLU A 65 -1.66 -7.38 15.86
CA GLU A 65 -1.51 -8.73 15.35
C GLU A 65 -2.52 -9.70 15.99
N ALA A 66 -2.82 -10.80 15.30
CA ALA A 66 -3.94 -11.66 15.66
C ALA A 66 -3.80 -12.31 17.05
N ASP A 67 -2.57 -12.61 17.46
CA ASP A 67 -2.24 -13.24 18.75
C ASP A 67 -2.48 -12.28 19.93
N ALA A 68 -1.94 -11.07 19.86
CA ALA A 68 -2.17 -10.03 20.86
C ALA A 68 -3.62 -9.53 20.82
N GLY A 69 -4.27 -9.57 19.64
CA GLY A 69 -5.67 -9.21 19.48
C GLY A 69 -6.64 -10.06 20.29
N ALA A 70 -6.38 -11.37 20.40
CA ALA A 70 -7.21 -12.28 21.17
C ALA A 70 -7.17 -11.99 22.68
N ASP A 71 -5.99 -11.73 23.24
CA ASP A 71 -5.83 -11.36 24.66
C ASP A 71 -6.51 -10.02 24.96
N LEU A 72 -6.31 -9.01 24.11
CA LEU A 72 -6.96 -7.71 24.26
C LEU A 72 -8.48 -7.80 24.19
N LEU A 73 -9.00 -8.63 23.29
CA LEU A 73 -10.44 -8.86 23.18
C LEU A 73 -11.00 -9.59 24.41
N SER A 74 -10.28 -10.58 24.95
CA SER A 74 -10.66 -11.28 26.18
C SER A 74 -10.78 -10.31 27.36
N ARG A 75 -9.77 -9.46 27.57
CA ARG A 75 -9.77 -8.43 28.62
C ARG A 75 -10.89 -7.40 28.44
N ALA A 76 -11.21 -7.05 27.19
CA ALA A 76 -12.34 -6.17 26.90
C ALA A 76 -13.68 -6.82 27.26
N TYR A 77 -13.83 -8.13 27.01
CA TYR A 77 -15.02 -8.89 27.43
C TYR A 77 -15.14 -9.01 28.95
N GLU A 78 -14.03 -9.14 29.68
CA GLU A 78 -14.02 -9.14 31.15
C GLU A 78 -14.55 -7.81 31.72
N ASN A 79 -14.12 -6.67 31.17
CA ASN A 79 -14.66 -5.36 31.53
C ASN A 79 -16.17 -5.25 31.22
N ALA A 80 -16.59 -5.75 30.06
CA ALA A 80 -17.99 -5.74 29.63
C ALA A 80 -18.88 -6.63 30.51
N ALA A 81 -18.37 -7.79 30.96
CA ALA A 81 -19.06 -8.67 31.90
C ALA A 81 -19.29 -7.99 33.25
N GLY A 82 -18.36 -7.13 33.69
CA GLY A 82 -18.50 -6.26 34.84
C GLY A 82 -19.31 -4.98 34.59
N ALA A 83 -19.99 -4.86 33.45
CA ALA A 83 -20.76 -3.69 33.01
C ALA A 83 -19.99 -2.35 33.05
N PHE A 84 -18.66 -2.39 32.98
CA PHE A 84 -17.78 -1.24 33.15
C PHE A 84 -17.94 -0.51 34.50
N GLN A 85 -18.41 -1.21 35.54
CA GLN A 85 -18.66 -0.66 36.88
C GLN A 85 -17.83 -1.34 37.98
N SER A 86 -17.25 -2.51 37.70
CA SER A 86 -16.45 -3.27 38.67
C SER A 86 -14.96 -2.97 38.50
N TYR A 87 -14.28 -2.60 39.59
CA TYR A 87 -12.83 -2.39 39.65
C TYR A 87 -12.13 -3.59 40.30
N PRO A 88 -10.91 -3.95 39.87
CA PRO A 88 -10.08 -3.29 38.85
C PRO A 88 -10.52 -3.60 37.41
N MET A 89 -10.33 -2.64 36.50
CA MET A 89 -10.60 -2.79 35.07
C MET A 89 -9.32 -2.89 34.25
N HIS A 90 -9.41 -3.50 33.08
CA HIS A 90 -8.36 -3.49 32.08
C HIS A 90 -8.42 -2.20 31.26
N ALA A 91 -7.28 -1.54 31.08
CA ALA A 91 -7.15 -0.34 30.27
C ALA A 91 -5.92 -0.44 29.37
N VAL A 92 -5.98 0.24 28.22
CA VAL A 92 -4.86 0.37 27.30
C VAL A 92 -4.49 1.85 27.21
N ASN A 93 -3.20 2.13 27.30
CA ASN A 93 -2.66 3.47 27.06
C ASN A 93 -1.96 3.50 25.70
N MET A 94 -2.38 4.39 24.81
CA MET A 94 -1.79 4.57 23.47
C MET A 94 -1.19 5.96 23.36
N LEU A 95 0.15 6.03 23.23
CA LEU A 95 0.88 7.28 23.17
C LEU A 95 1.46 7.48 21.77
N PHE A 96 0.70 8.15 20.90
CA PHE A 96 1.12 8.50 19.54
C PHE A 96 0.94 10.00 19.32
N TYR A 97 2.00 10.77 19.58
CA TYR A 97 2.02 12.21 19.35
C TYR A 97 2.60 12.51 17.97
N MET A 98 1.79 13.11 17.08
CA MET A 98 2.17 13.46 15.71
C MET A 98 2.16 14.98 15.47
N GLY A 99 2.17 15.78 16.55
CA GLY A 99 2.09 17.23 16.50
C GLY A 99 0.71 17.79 16.80
N PRO A 100 0.56 19.13 16.82
CA PRO A 100 -0.68 19.81 17.15
C PRO A 100 -1.73 19.77 16.02
N ASP A 101 -2.98 20.07 16.38
CA ASP A 101 -4.09 20.14 15.43
C ASP A 101 -3.93 21.25 14.36
N SER A 102 -3.04 22.21 14.55
CA SER A 102 -2.76 23.25 13.55
C SER A 102 -1.60 22.92 12.61
N LEU A 103 -0.91 21.78 12.81
CA LEU A 103 0.29 21.45 12.05
C LEU A 103 -0.05 21.27 10.55
N THR A 104 0.72 21.97 9.71
CA THR A 104 0.67 21.87 8.25
C THR A 104 2.00 21.36 7.71
N SER A 105 2.03 20.85 6.48
CA SER A 105 3.28 20.43 5.84
C SER A 105 4.30 21.57 5.74
N SER A 106 3.86 22.81 5.45
CA SER A 106 4.74 23.96 5.33
C SER A 106 5.42 24.34 6.65
N THR A 107 4.66 24.38 7.75
CA THR A 107 5.19 24.69 9.09
C THR A 107 6.12 23.58 9.56
N CYS A 108 5.69 22.33 9.42
CA CYS A 108 6.43 21.15 9.80
C CYS A 108 7.79 21.00 9.09
N LEU A 109 7.84 21.26 7.77
CA LEU A 109 9.09 21.23 6.99
C LEU A 109 10.02 22.39 7.35
N THR A 110 9.46 23.58 7.64
CA THR A 110 10.25 24.74 8.08
C THR A 110 10.92 24.48 9.42
N ASP A 111 10.17 23.90 10.36
CA ASP A 111 10.65 23.58 11.71
C ASP A 111 11.45 22.25 11.77
N SER A 112 11.67 21.59 10.63
CA SER A 112 12.38 20.30 10.52
C SER A 112 11.79 19.18 11.41
N SER A 113 10.48 19.23 11.67
CA SER A 113 9.76 18.26 12.51
C SER A 113 9.15 17.09 11.72
N CYS A 114 9.22 17.13 10.38
CA CYS A 114 8.89 16.01 9.50
C CYS A 114 9.78 15.98 8.25
N LEU A 115 9.62 14.90 7.50
CA LEU A 115 10.31 14.66 6.24
C LEU A 115 9.28 14.61 5.10
N PRO A 116 9.66 15.04 3.87
CA PRO A 116 8.82 14.83 2.70
C PRO A 116 8.61 13.33 2.47
N LEU A 117 7.36 12.94 2.22
CA LEU A 117 7.05 11.58 1.78
C LEU A 117 7.59 11.38 0.37
N GLY A 118 8.36 10.31 0.15
CA GLY A 118 8.97 10.02 -1.13
C GLY A 118 9.54 8.61 -1.17
N GLY A 119 10.12 8.26 -2.32
CA GLY A 119 10.73 6.97 -2.59
C GLY A 119 11.61 7.04 -3.83
N GLN A 120 12.07 5.88 -4.28
CA GLN A 120 12.87 5.76 -5.50
C GLN A 120 12.06 5.06 -6.58
N SER A 121 12.03 5.65 -7.77
CA SER A 121 11.52 4.98 -8.98
C SER A 121 12.66 4.24 -9.67
N VAL A 122 12.35 3.09 -10.27
CA VAL A 122 13.32 2.30 -11.05
C VAL A 122 12.90 2.35 -12.51
N TRP A 123 13.88 2.51 -13.41
CA TRP A 123 13.66 2.51 -14.85
C TRP A 123 14.75 1.70 -15.54
N SER A 124 14.41 1.11 -16.70
CA SER A 124 15.33 0.34 -17.53
C SER A 124 14.96 0.50 -19.00
N SER A 125 15.92 0.22 -19.89
CA SER A 125 15.69 0.20 -21.33
C SER A 125 16.31 -1.06 -21.94
N VAL A 126 15.60 -1.63 -22.90
CA VAL A 126 16.03 -2.82 -23.65
C VAL A 126 17.11 -2.45 -24.69
N GLY A 127 17.20 -1.19 -25.10
CA GLY A 127 18.17 -0.71 -26.08
C GLY A 127 19.17 0.28 -25.47
N ARG A 128 20.22 0.59 -26.23
CA ARG A 128 21.12 1.69 -25.88
C ARG A 128 20.40 3.01 -26.13
N LEU A 129 20.07 3.72 -25.06
CA LEU A 129 19.63 5.10 -25.16
C LEU A 129 20.83 5.98 -25.58
N ALA A 130 20.57 6.93 -26.47
CA ALA A 130 21.58 7.94 -26.82
C ALA A 130 21.99 8.69 -25.55
N ARG A 131 23.31 8.86 -25.35
CA ARG A 131 23.88 9.48 -24.16
C ARG A 131 23.34 10.91 -24.01
N ALA A 132 22.89 11.27 -22.81
CA ALA A 132 22.54 12.65 -22.49
C ALA A 132 23.73 13.58 -22.79
N GLY A 133 23.53 14.53 -23.71
CA GLY A 133 24.57 15.45 -24.22
C GLY A 133 25.16 15.11 -25.59
N GLY A 134 24.79 13.97 -26.21
CA GLY A 134 25.07 13.70 -27.62
C GLY A 134 23.99 14.30 -28.51
N ASN A 135 24.37 14.74 -29.73
CA ASN A 135 23.44 15.27 -30.73
C ASN A 135 22.16 14.42 -30.80
N VAL A 136 21.01 15.04 -30.55
CA VAL A 136 19.64 14.46 -30.54
C VAL A 136 19.19 14.09 -31.97
N GLY A 137 20.09 13.54 -32.78
CA GLY A 137 19.91 13.25 -34.19
C GLY A 137 20.59 11.98 -34.70
N ALA A 138 21.37 11.25 -33.89
CA ALA A 138 22.08 10.06 -34.37
C ALA A 138 21.25 8.75 -34.31
N THR A 139 20.16 8.70 -33.55
CA THR A 139 19.22 7.56 -33.53
C THR A 139 17.79 8.05 -33.32
N GLN A 140 17.09 8.43 -34.41
CA GLN A 140 15.68 8.86 -34.41
C GLN A 140 14.68 7.70 -34.19
N LYS A 141 14.97 6.74 -33.30
CA LYS A 141 14.02 5.66 -33.01
C LYS A 141 12.99 6.16 -31.98
N PRO A 142 11.68 5.93 -32.20
CA PRO A 142 10.66 6.28 -31.21
C PRO A 142 10.90 5.49 -29.91
N ILE A 143 10.72 6.14 -28.77
CA ILE A 143 10.79 5.51 -27.45
C ILE A 143 9.37 5.13 -27.03
N VAL A 144 9.15 3.86 -26.72
CA VAL A 144 7.91 3.37 -26.10
C VAL A 144 8.14 3.26 -24.61
N LEU A 145 7.37 3.99 -23.81
CA LEU A 145 7.42 3.95 -22.35
C LEU A 145 6.32 3.02 -21.84
N ALA A 146 6.72 1.95 -21.14
CA ALA A 146 5.83 1.16 -20.30
C ALA A 146 6.09 1.55 -18.84
N ALA A 147 5.03 1.84 -18.08
CA ALA A 147 5.10 2.27 -16.70
C ALA A 147 3.97 1.63 -15.88
N VAL A 148 4.25 1.34 -14.61
CA VAL A 148 3.29 0.79 -13.64
C VAL A 148 3.46 1.50 -12.31
N GLY A 149 2.37 1.62 -11.54
CA GLY A 149 2.43 2.07 -10.16
C GLY A 149 3.11 1.03 -9.27
N MET A 150 3.95 1.47 -8.34
CA MET A 150 4.70 0.60 -7.42
C MET A 150 4.35 0.85 -5.95
N ASP A 151 3.69 1.97 -5.65
CA ASP A 151 3.26 2.34 -4.31
C ASP A 151 1.82 1.91 -4.04
N ALA A 152 1.53 1.67 -2.76
CA ALA A 152 0.20 1.38 -2.26
C ALA A 152 -0.02 2.11 -0.94
N ARG A 153 -1.29 2.32 -0.59
CA ARG A 153 -1.69 3.04 0.62
C ARG A 153 -2.73 2.22 1.37
N SER A 154 -2.76 2.37 2.69
CA SER A 154 -3.73 1.72 3.55
C SER A 154 -3.96 2.57 4.80
N LEU A 155 -5.02 2.26 5.56
CA LEU A 155 -5.34 2.98 6.80
C LEU A 155 -4.26 2.82 7.86
N PHE A 156 -3.60 1.65 7.89
CA PHE A 156 -2.49 1.36 8.79
C PHE A 156 -1.22 1.15 7.97
N HIS A 157 -0.27 2.08 8.07
CA HIS A 157 0.98 2.09 7.31
C HIS A 157 1.64 0.72 7.07
N PRO A 158 1.83 -0.18 8.08
CA PRO A 158 2.50 -1.47 7.85
C PRO A 158 1.70 -2.48 7.01
N THR A 159 0.41 -2.21 6.72
CA THR A 159 -0.50 -3.15 6.03
C THR A 159 -0.75 -2.80 4.57
N ALA A 160 0.06 -1.91 3.98
CA ALA A 160 -0.06 -1.48 2.59
C ALA A 160 0.50 -2.51 1.58
N PHE A 161 0.00 -3.76 1.61
CA PHE A 161 0.51 -4.84 0.74
C PHE A 161 0.29 -4.58 -0.76
N GLY A 162 -0.75 -3.84 -1.12
CA GLY A 162 -0.93 -3.37 -2.50
C GLY A 162 -1.06 -4.45 -3.57
N ALA A 163 -1.62 -5.62 -3.24
CA ALA A 163 -1.62 -6.80 -4.11
C ALA A 163 -2.11 -6.51 -5.53
N ASN A 164 -3.24 -5.81 -5.66
CA ASN A 164 -3.79 -5.44 -6.97
C ASN A 164 -3.46 -4.00 -7.41
N THR A 165 -3.14 -3.10 -6.48
CA THR A 165 -2.87 -1.70 -6.80
C THR A 165 -1.44 -1.44 -7.26
N ALA A 166 -0.49 -2.28 -6.83
CA ALA A 166 0.93 -2.13 -7.15
C ALA A 166 1.56 -3.46 -7.59
N ALA A 167 1.49 -4.50 -6.74
CA ALA A 167 2.28 -5.71 -6.94
C ALA A 167 1.92 -6.47 -8.22
N SER A 168 0.64 -6.62 -8.54
CA SER A 168 0.18 -7.32 -9.75
C SER A 168 0.70 -6.67 -11.03
N GLY A 169 0.61 -5.33 -11.14
CA GLY A 169 1.11 -4.57 -12.27
C GLY A 169 2.63 -4.67 -12.41
N LEU A 170 3.35 -4.59 -11.28
CA LEU A 170 4.80 -4.75 -11.25
C LEU A 170 5.24 -6.14 -11.70
N VAL A 171 4.62 -7.20 -11.18
CA VAL A 171 4.92 -8.58 -11.56
C VAL A 171 4.62 -8.82 -13.04
N ALA A 172 3.49 -8.33 -13.55
CA ALA A 172 3.14 -8.43 -14.96
C ALA A 172 4.16 -7.72 -15.86
N MET A 173 4.59 -6.51 -15.49
CA MET A 173 5.60 -5.75 -16.25
C MET A 173 6.97 -6.43 -16.24
N LEU A 174 7.40 -6.98 -15.09
CA LEU A 174 8.65 -7.72 -14.98
C LEU A 174 8.61 -9.02 -15.77
N ALA A 175 7.49 -9.76 -15.74
CA ALA A 175 7.30 -10.95 -16.55
C ALA A 175 7.33 -10.63 -18.06
N ALA A 176 6.69 -9.52 -18.48
CA ALA A 176 6.75 -9.05 -19.85
C ALA A 176 8.18 -8.65 -20.27
N ALA A 177 8.91 -7.97 -19.39
CA ALA A 177 10.30 -7.60 -19.64
C ALA A 177 11.22 -8.82 -19.75
N ASP A 178 11.03 -9.84 -18.89
CA ASP A 178 11.78 -11.09 -18.95
C ASP A 178 11.46 -11.90 -20.21
N ALA A 179 10.18 -12.03 -20.57
CA ALA A 179 9.76 -12.68 -21.81
C ALA A 179 10.34 -11.97 -23.04
N LEU A 180 10.36 -10.64 -23.02
CA LEU A 180 10.94 -9.83 -24.09
C LEU A 180 12.46 -10.04 -24.16
N ALA A 181 13.18 -9.97 -23.03
CA ALA A 181 14.63 -10.18 -22.98
C ALA A 181 15.07 -11.57 -23.50
N ASN A 182 14.22 -12.59 -23.33
CA ASN A 182 14.46 -13.95 -23.82
C ASN A 182 13.89 -14.23 -25.22
N SER A 183 13.36 -13.22 -25.91
CA SER A 183 12.84 -13.39 -27.27
C SER A 183 13.92 -13.24 -28.33
N ASP A 184 13.82 -14.04 -29.40
CA ASP A 184 14.73 -13.98 -30.55
C ASP A 184 14.69 -12.62 -31.27
N ILE A 185 13.65 -11.82 -31.01
CA ILE A 185 13.45 -10.46 -31.55
C ILE A 185 14.57 -9.51 -31.10
N LEU A 186 15.11 -9.72 -29.90
CA LEU A 186 16.18 -8.88 -29.33
C LEU A 186 17.57 -9.52 -29.37
N ALA A 187 17.64 -10.83 -29.64
CA ALA A 187 18.92 -11.54 -29.81
C ALA A 187 19.75 -10.98 -30.99
N ALA A 188 19.10 -10.33 -31.97
CA ALA A 188 19.77 -9.68 -33.09
C ALA A 188 20.33 -8.28 -32.78
N ASP A 189 19.85 -7.60 -31.72
CA ASP A 189 20.10 -6.16 -31.47
C ASP A 189 20.76 -5.85 -30.11
N LEU A 190 20.97 -6.86 -29.24
CA LEU A 190 21.62 -6.69 -27.94
C LEU A 190 23.15 -6.87 -28.02
N PRO A 191 23.97 -5.89 -27.60
CA PRO A 191 25.44 -6.01 -27.55
C PRO A 191 25.94 -6.85 -26.37
N PHE A 192 25.05 -7.23 -25.45
CA PHE A 192 25.37 -8.16 -24.37
C PHE A 192 24.81 -9.53 -24.73
N GLN A 193 25.68 -10.39 -25.25
CA GLN A 193 25.37 -11.82 -25.35
C GLN A 193 25.23 -12.37 -23.93
N ALA A 194 24.01 -12.29 -23.38
CA ALA A 194 23.58 -13.29 -22.42
C ALA A 194 23.58 -14.61 -23.18
N ARG A 195 24.71 -15.31 -23.09
CA ARG A 195 24.91 -16.65 -23.65
C ARG A 195 23.73 -17.48 -23.18
N ALA A 196 22.77 -17.71 -24.07
CA ALA A 196 21.68 -18.63 -23.84
C ALA A 196 22.32 -19.92 -23.36
N ARG A 197 22.07 -20.31 -22.10
CA ARG A 197 22.46 -21.65 -21.67
C ARG A 197 21.69 -22.60 -22.59
N PRO A 198 22.36 -23.52 -23.30
CA PRO A 198 21.64 -24.50 -24.08
C PRO A 198 20.71 -25.26 -23.13
N ARG A 199 19.41 -25.31 -23.47
CA ARG A 199 18.47 -26.24 -22.84
C ARG A 199 19.14 -27.61 -22.90
N SER A 200 19.45 -28.20 -21.75
CA SER A 200 19.96 -29.57 -21.73
C SER A 200 18.88 -30.45 -22.32
N THR A 201 19.12 -30.96 -23.52
CA THR A 201 18.39 -32.09 -24.07
C THR A 201 18.49 -33.21 -23.05
N VAL A 202 17.39 -33.51 -22.36
CA VAL A 202 17.28 -34.75 -21.59
C VAL A 202 17.36 -35.87 -22.61
N MET A 203 18.51 -36.52 -22.66
CA MET A 203 18.74 -37.73 -23.43
C MET A 203 17.86 -38.81 -22.82
N THR A 204 16.78 -39.15 -23.52
CA THR A 204 16.13 -40.44 -23.36
C THR A 204 17.13 -41.52 -23.75
N HIS A 205 17.50 -42.36 -22.79
CA HIS A 205 18.07 -43.66 -23.07
C HIS A 205 17.09 -44.73 -22.61
N ALA A 206 16.93 -45.69 -23.52
CA ALA A 206 16.19 -46.95 -23.50
C ALA A 206 15.93 -47.60 -22.13
#